data_AF-A0A6A3NFG8-F1
#
_entry.id   AF-A0A6A3NFG8-F1
#
_cell.length_a   1.000
_cell.length_b   1.000
_cell.length_c   1.000
_cell.angle_alpha   90.00
_cell.angle_beta   90.00
_cell.angle_gamma   90.00
#
_symmetry.space_group_name_H-M   'P 1'
#
loop_
_entity.id
_entity.type
_entity.pdbx_description
1 polymer ?
#
loop_
_entity_poly.entity_id
_entity_poly.type
_entity_poly.pdbx_seq_one_letter_code
_entity_poly.pdbx_strand_id
1 'polypeptide(L)'
;MKNAEIVKHFYKNASPTERTYRLGNKPVRQPNAAGYKNLITHLGGHRAGCEAAAEECAKKNCAPISSMFVHKDAAYTYGWTKLIAVKNFPFAHVNDPVIRAAIRFKPMDSATFLKRMIALVDAVDFKIVQDLAGKKFASVFDGFTFCYQGRLVIFSLFTVYDRSIHDNRRKYRLSRHGTCSIWSLCC
;
A
#
# COMPACT_ATOMS: atom_id res chain seq x y z
N MET A 1 1.82 -24.90 6.78
CA MET A 1 2.99 -24.78 7.68
C MET A 1 2.54 -25.01 9.13
N LYS A 2 3.35 -25.65 9.98
CA LYS A 2 3.00 -25.87 11.40
C LYS A 2 3.27 -24.60 12.22
N ASN A 3 2.50 -24.38 13.30
CA ASN A 3 2.68 -23.21 14.18
C ASN A 3 4.11 -23.05 14.72
N ALA A 4 4.80 -24.16 14.99
CA ALA A 4 6.19 -24.16 15.42
C ALA A 4 7.14 -23.56 14.36
N GLU A 5 6.90 -23.83 13.08
CA GLU A 5 7.70 -23.33 11.95
C GLU A 5 7.52 -21.82 11.80
N ILE A 6 6.27 -21.36 11.83
CA ILE A 6 5.93 -19.93 11.79
C ILE A 6 6.64 -19.20 12.94
N VAL A 7 6.51 -19.69 14.17
CA VAL A 7 7.12 -19.06 15.35
C VAL A 7 8.65 -18.99 15.24
N LYS A 8 9.31 -20.00 14.67
CA LYS A 8 10.77 -20.01 14.48
C LYS A 8 11.25 -18.86 13.58
N HIS A 9 10.47 -18.47 12.59
CA HIS A 9 10.79 -17.33 11.72
C HIS A 9 10.64 -15.98 12.42
N PHE A 10 9.64 -15.83 13.30
CA PHE A 10 9.31 -14.55 13.92
C PHE A 10 9.92 -14.30 15.29
N TYR A 11 10.32 -15.34 16.00
CA TYR A 11 10.84 -15.24 17.35
C TYR A 11 12.26 -15.78 17.46
N LYS A 12 13.01 -15.26 18.43
CA LYS A 12 14.26 -15.83 18.92
C LYS A 12 14.06 -16.21 20.38
N ASN A 13 14.61 -17.35 20.79
CA ASN A 13 14.63 -17.71 22.20
C ASN A 13 15.68 -16.82 22.88
N ALA A 14 15.23 -15.93 23.76
CA ALA A 14 16.12 -15.08 24.55
C ALA A 14 16.40 -15.72 25.92
N SER A 15 15.43 -16.45 26.49
CA SER A 15 15.57 -17.17 27.75
C SER A 15 14.59 -18.36 27.86
N PRO A 16 14.62 -19.15 28.94
CA PRO A 16 13.61 -20.19 29.23
C PRO A 16 12.17 -19.66 29.37
N THR A 17 12.01 -18.37 29.66
CA THR A 17 10.74 -17.72 30.03
C THR A 17 10.34 -16.58 29.07
N GLU A 18 11.24 -16.16 28.17
CA GLU A 18 11.01 -15.02 27.27
C GLU A 18 11.47 -15.33 25.84
N ARG A 19 10.63 -14.91 24.88
CA ARG A 19 10.93 -14.94 23.45
C ARG A 19 10.92 -13.53 22.89
N THR A 20 11.95 -13.18 22.14
CA THR A 20 12.07 -11.85 21.52
C THR A 20 11.50 -11.86 20.11
N TYR A 21 10.59 -10.94 19.84
CA TYR A 21 10.02 -10.76 18.51
C TYR A 21 11.02 -10.06 17.57
N ARG A 22 11.41 -10.73 16.48
CA ARG A 22 12.49 -10.29 15.58
C ARG A 22 12.24 -8.95 14.88
N LEU A 23 10.97 -8.56 14.73
CA LEU A 23 10.56 -7.39 13.95
C LEU A 23 10.27 -6.14 14.79
N GLY A 24 10.40 -6.22 16.12
CA GLY A 24 10.09 -5.10 17.00
C GLY A 24 10.85 -5.10 18.32
N ASN A 25 11.77 -6.04 18.54
CA ASN A 25 12.55 -6.19 19.79
C ASN A 25 11.71 -6.16 21.08
N LYS A 26 10.39 -6.42 20.99
CA LYS A 26 9.52 -6.54 22.15
C LYS A 26 9.63 -7.96 22.70
N PRO A 27 9.98 -8.15 23.98
CA PRO A 27 9.95 -9.46 24.60
C PRO A 27 8.48 -9.87 24.80
N VAL A 28 8.16 -11.10 24.40
CA VAL A 28 6.91 -11.77 24.74
C VAL A 28 7.23 -12.77 25.85
N ARG A 29 6.66 -12.53 27.03
CA ARG A 29 6.81 -13.42 28.19
C ARG A 29 5.99 -14.69 27.95
N GLN A 30 6.67 -15.78 27.65
CA GLN A 30 6.05 -17.09 27.52
C GLN A 30 7.09 -18.17 27.86
N PRO A 31 6.80 -19.06 28.83
CA PRO A 31 7.64 -20.23 29.12
C PRO A 31 7.83 -21.11 27.89
N ASN A 32 9.02 -21.68 27.71
CA ASN A 32 9.30 -22.57 26.57
C ASN A 32 8.43 -23.83 26.52
N ALA A 33 7.90 -24.27 27.67
CA ALA A 33 6.97 -25.39 27.78
C ALA A 33 5.54 -25.05 27.33
N ALA A 34 5.19 -23.76 27.18
CA ALA A 34 3.86 -23.35 26.74
C ALA A 34 3.69 -23.49 25.22
N GLY A 35 2.51 -23.92 24.78
CA GLY A 35 2.21 -24.15 23.36
C GLY A 35 2.29 -22.88 22.48
N TYR A 36 2.49 -23.08 21.18
CA TYR A 36 2.68 -21.99 20.21
C TYR A 36 1.44 -21.13 19.93
N LYS A 37 0.25 -21.53 20.40
CA LYS A 37 -1.03 -20.87 20.11
C LYS A 37 -1.03 -19.39 20.52
N ASN A 38 -0.50 -19.08 21.70
CA ASN A 38 -0.46 -17.70 22.21
C ASN A 38 0.45 -16.79 21.37
N LEU A 39 1.58 -17.32 20.88
CA LEU A 39 2.50 -16.58 20.00
C LEU A 39 1.86 -16.32 18.63
N ILE A 40 1.14 -17.30 18.08
CA ILE A 40 0.39 -17.12 16.83
C ILE A 40 -0.74 -16.08 17.01
N THR A 41 -1.47 -16.13 18.13
CA THR A 41 -2.49 -15.11 18.46
C THR A 41 -1.87 -13.72 18.58
N HIS A 42 -0.71 -13.59 19.25
CA HIS A 42 0.02 -12.34 19.33
C HIS A 42 0.44 -11.83 17.95
N LEU A 43 0.97 -12.71 17.08
CA LEU A 43 1.31 -12.38 15.70
C LEU A 43 0.11 -11.86 14.93
N GLY A 44 -1.02 -12.58 14.96
CA GLY A 44 -2.25 -12.20 14.26
C GLY A 44 -2.87 -10.88 14.76
N GLY A 45 -2.75 -10.57 16.05
CA GLY A 45 -3.21 -9.30 16.61
C GLY A 45 -2.45 -8.09 16.06
N HIS A 46 -1.13 -8.21 15.93
CA HIS A 46 -0.26 -7.10 15.56
C HIS A 46 -0.01 -7.00 14.04
N ARG A 47 -0.01 -8.11 13.31
CA ARG A 47 0.32 -8.15 11.88
C ARG A 47 -0.57 -9.15 11.14
N ALA A 48 -1.46 -8.64 10.29
CA ALA A 48 -2.18 -9.50 9.36
C ALA A 48 -1.19 -10.07 8.32
N GLY A 49 -1.36 -11.34 7.93
CA GLY A 49 -0.53 -11.97 6.88
C GLY A 49 0.74 -12.68 7.36
N CYS A 50 0.88 -12.97 8.66
CA CYS A 50 2.05 -13.69 9.20
C CYS A 50 2.31 -15.04 8.54
N GLU A 51 1.27 -15.80 8.18
CA GLU A 51 1.44 -17.09 7.50
C GLU A 51 2.07 -16.92 6.12
N ALA A 52 1.55 -16.01 5.30
CA ALA A 52 2.08 -15.74 3.97
C ALA A 52 3.53 -15.22 4.03
N ALA A 53 3.84 -14.33 4.97
CA ALA A 53 5.20 -13.85 5.18
C ALA A 53 6.13 -14.98 5.64
N ALA A 54 5.65 -15.89 6.50
CA ALA A 54 6.42 -17.04 6.96
C ALA A 54 6.73 -18.01 5.81
N GLU A 55 5.75 -18.28 4.95
CA GLU A 55 5.92 -19.13 3.77
C GLU A 55 6.90 -18.52 2.76
N GLU A 56 6.82 -17.22 2.54
CA GLU A 56 7.76 -16.51 1.68
C GLU A 56 9.18 -16.53 2.26
N CYS A 57 9.31 -16.34 3.58
CA CYS A 57 10.58 -16.48 4.29
C CYS A 57 11.16 -17.88 4.22
N ALA A 58 10.32 -18.93 4.31
CA ALA A 58 10.73 -20.31 4.16
C ALA A 58 11.25 -20.58 2.74
N LYS A 59 10.55 -20.08 1.70
CA LYS A 59 10.96 -20.23 0.30
C LYS A 59 12.27 -19.51 -0.02
N LYS A 60 12.44 -18.30 0.50
CA LYS A 60 13.61 -17.43 0.19
C LYS A 60 14.76 -17.59 1.20
N ASN A 61 14.61 -18.48 2.18
CA ASN A 61 15.52 -18.63 3.31
C ASN A 61 15.91 -17.28 3.94
N CYS A 62 14.92 -16.42 4.17
CA CYS A 62 15.13 -15.06 4.67
C CYS A 62 14.45 -14.83 6.02
N ALA A 63 14.94 -13.84 6.75
CA ALA A 63 14.25 -13.37 7.95
C ALA A 63 13.09 -12.45 7.54
N PRO A 64 11.95 -12.51 8.24
CA PRO A 64 10.84 -11.62 7.95
C PRO A 64 11.24 -10.17 8.25
N ILE A 65 10.90 -9.27 7.33
CA ILE A 65 11.16 -7.83 7.43
C ILE A 65 9.85 -7.06 7.54
N SER A 66 9.90 -5.83 8.09
CA SER A 66 8.70 -5.02 8.34
C SER A 66 7.89 -4.76 7.07
N SER A 67 8.53 -4.63 5.91
CA SER A 67 7.88 -4.41 4.61
C SER A 67 7.06 -5.60 4.10
N MET A 68 7.26 -6.81 4.63
CA MET A 68 6.39 -7.97 4.35
C MET A 68 5.02 -7.84 5.02
N PHE A 69 4.84 -6.84 5.87
CA PHE A 69 3.61 -6.58 6.60
C PHE A 69 3.07 -5.21 6.26
N VAL A 70 1.87 -5.18 5.68
CA VAL A 70 1.16 -3.93 5.50
C VAL A 70 0.65 -3.47 6.86
N HIS A 71 1.08 -2.28 7.30
CA HIS A 71 0.56 -1.68 8.52
C HIS A 71 -0.95 -1.45 8.42
N LYS A 72 -1.74 -1.79 9.45
CA LYS A 72 -3.22 -1.68 9.40
C LYS A 72 -3.69 -0.27 9.02
N ASP A 73 -3.06 0.77 9.57
CA ASP A 73 -3.40 2.16 9.20
C ASP A 73 -3.04 2.50 7.74
N ALA A 74 -1.98 1.89 7.18
CA ALA A 74 -1.65 2.05 5.77
C ALA A 74 -2.69 1.34 4.87
N ALA A 75 -3.14 0.15 5.28
CA ALA A 75 -4.22 -0.56 4.60
C ALA A 75 -5.54 0.23 4.62
N TYR A 76 -5.91 0.85 5.76
CA TYR A 76 -7.09 1.71 5.83
C TYR A 76 -6.96 2.96 4.96
N THR A 77 -5.79 3.59 4.96
CA THR A 77 -5.51 4.75 4.08
C THR A 77 -5.69 4.35 2.61
N TYR A 78 -5.10 3.22 2.21
CA TYR A 78 -5.26 2.70 0.85
C TYR A 78 -6.72 2.38 0.52
N GLY A 79 -7.48 1.81 1.45
CA GLY A 79 -8.92 1.56 1.31
C GLY A 79 -9.71 2.84 1.01
N TRP A 80 -9.47 3.89 1.80
CA TRP A 80 -10.06 5.22 1.57
C TRP A 80 -9.63 5.81 0.21
N THR A 81 -8.34 5.75 -0.13
CA THR A 81 -7.84 6.24 -1.44
C THR A 81 -8.49 5.50 -2.60
N LYS A 82 -8.72 4.20 -2.49
CA LYS A 82 -9.40 3.42 -3.53
C LYS A 82 -10.85 3.87 -3.71
N LEU A 83 -11.58 4.18 -2.65
CA LEU A 83 -12.95 4.70 -2.78
C LEU A 83 -12.97 6.07 -3.45
N ILE A 84 -12.16 7.01 -2.97
CA ILE A 84 -12.15 8.37 -3.50
C ILE A 84 -11.59 8.42 -4.92
N ALA A 85 -10.36 7.95 -5.14
CA ALA A 85 -9.66 8.11 -6.42
C ALA A 85 -10.11 7.10 -7.49
N VAL A 86 -10.38 5.84 -7.10
CA VAL A 86 -10.68 4.77 -8.08
C VAL A 86 -12.19 4.58 -8.27
N LYS A 87 -13.01 4.91 -7.28
CA LYS A 87 -14.47 4.80 -7.38
C LYS A 87 -15.18 6.15 -7.48
N ASN A 88 -14.42 7.24 -7.57
CA ASN A 88 -14.94 8.60 -7.67
C ASN A 88 -15.92 8.95 -6.55
N PHE A 89 -15.67 8.42 -5.35
CA PHE A 89 -16.52 8.67 -4.20
C PHE A 89 -16.25 10.09 -3.66
N PRO A 90 -17.28 10.88 -3.27
CA PRO A 90 -17.07 12.26 -2.84
C PRO A 90 -16.16 12.38 -1.62
N PHE A 91 -15.18 13.29 -1.68
CA PHE A 91 -14.25 13.51 -0.56
C PHE A 91 -14.94 13.98 0.72
N ALA A 92 -16.04 14.73 0.59
CA ALA A 92 -16.86 15.17 1.71
C ALA A 92 -17.37 13.99 2.56
N HIS A 93 -17.56 12.81 1.97
CA HIS A 93 -18.08 11.63 2.67
C HIS A 93 -17.07 10.99 3.62
N VAL A 94 -15.80 11.39 3.60
CA VAL A 94 -14.80 10.90 4.56
C VAL A 94 -15.20 11.24 6.00
N ASN A 95 -15.88 12.37 6.20
CA ASN A 95 -16.37 12.82 7.50
C ASN A 95 -17.84 12.45 7.77
N ASP A 96 -18.54 11.86 6.81
CA ASP A 96 -19.96 11.54 6.95
C ASP A 96 -20.16 10.38 7.95
N PRO A 97 -20.97 10.55 9.01
CA PRO A 97 -21.15 9.55 10.05
C PRO A 97 -21.87 8.28 9.56
N VAL A 98 -22.81 8.40 8.61
CA VAL A 98 -23.56 7.27 8.05
C VAL A 98 -22.62 6.42 7.19
N ILE A 99 -21.82 7.09 6.35
CA ILE A 99 -20.81 6.43 5.53
C ILE A 99 -19.74 5.76 6.39
N ARG A 100 -19.26 6.43 7.45
CA ARG A 100 -18.31 5.85 8.41
C ARG A 100 -18.87 4.61 9.10
N ALA A 101 -20.16 4.59 9.42
CA ALA A 101 -20.81 3.43 10.02
C ALA A 101 -20.95 2.26 9.02
N ALA A 102 -21.14 2.55 7.74
CA ALA A 102 -21.30 1.55 6.68
C ALA A 102 -19.96 0.93 6.22
N ILE A 103 -18.87 1.69 6.28
CA ILE A 103 -17.55 1.25 5.79
C ILE A 103 -16.74 0.60 6.91
N ARG A 104 -16.07 -0.51 6.61
CA ARG A 104 -15.23 -1.26 7.58
C ARG A 104 -13.85 -0.66 7.85
N PHE A 105 -13.58 0.54 7.37
CA PHE A 105 -12.28 1.20 7.54
C PHE A 105 -12.27 1.94 8.87
N LYS A 106 -11.09 2.00 9.51
CA LYS A 106 -10.92 2.86 10.67
C LYS A 106 -11.33 4.30 10.30
N PRO A 107 -12.19 4.95 11.10
CA PRO A 107 -12.55 6.35 10.87
C PRO A 107 -11.31 7.24 10.79
N MET A 108 -11.29 8.14 9.81
CA MET A 108 -10.22 9.09 9.58
C MET A 108 -10.82 10.44 9.26
N ASP A 109 -10.25 11.48 9.86
CA ASP A 109 -10.60 12.86 9.54
C ASP A 109 -10.15 13.21 8.11
N SER A 110 -10.95 13.99 7.39
CA SER A 110 -10.68 14.37 6.01
C SER A 110 -9.38 15.14 5.84
N ALA A 111 -8.99 16.02 6.78
CA ALA A 111 -7.72 16.74 6.70
C ALA A 111 -6.54 15.78 6.92
N THR A 112 -6.69 14.80 7.81
CA THR A 112 -5.70 13.73 7.99
C THR A 112 -5.57 12.88 6.72
N PHE A 113 -6.71 12.53 6.12
CA PHE A 113 -6.71 11.73 4.90
C PHE A 113 -6.10 12.49 3.71
N LEU A 114 -6.39 13.78 3.56
CA LEU A 114 -5.78 14.65 2.55
C LEU A 114 -4.26 14.70 2.70
N LYS A 115 -3.74 14.92 3.92
CA LYS A 115 -2.29 14.91 4.19
C LYS A 115 -1.64 13.58 3.76
N ARG A 116 -2.31 12.45 4.01
CA ARG A 116 -1.82 11.13 3.58
C ARG A 116 -1.89 10.93 2.08
N MET A 117 -2.91 11.46 1.40
CA MET A 117 -3.00 11.44 -0.06
C MET A 117 -1.89 12.26 -0.70
N ILE A 118 -1.58 13.44 -0.17
CA ILE A 118 -0.47 14.28 -0.64
C ILE A 118 0.87 13.53 -0.47
N ALA A 119 1.14 13.00 0.73
CA ALA A 119 2.36 12.23 0.96
C ALA A 119 2.46 10.97 0.07
N LEU A 120 1.31 10.37 -0.30
CA LEU A 120 1.27 9.27 -1.25
C LEU A 120 1.64 9.73 -2.67
N VAL A 121 1.15 10.90 -3.11
CA VAL A 121 1.53 11.50 -4.40
C VAL A 121 3.03 11.75 -4.43
N ASP A 122 3.62 12.35 -3.39
CA ASP A 122 5.07 12.59 -3.32
C ASP A 122 5.87 11.29 -3.47
N ALA A 123 5.43 10.22 -2.80
CA ALA A 123 6.08 8.92 -2.88
C ALA A 123 5.95 8.27 -4.28
N VAL A 124 4.80 8.46 -4.93
CA VAL A 124 4.55 7.98 -6.30
C VAL A 124 5.38 8.78 -7.29
N ASP A 125 5.42 10.11 -7.18
CA ASP A 125 6.20 10.99 -8.04
C ASP A 125 7.69 10.67 -7.95
N PHE A 126 8.21 10.43 -6.74
CA PHE A 126 9.59 9.97 -6.57
C PHE A 126 9.85 8.66 -7.33
N LYS A 127 8.91 7.71 -7.31
CA LYS A 127 9.03 6.46 -8.08
C LYS A 127 8.92 6.67 -9.59
N ILE A 128 8.02 7.54 -10.03
CA ILE A 128 7.89 7.90 -11.44
C ILE A 128 9.19 8.53 -11.95
N VAL A 129 9.80 9.44 -11.21
CA VAL A 129 11.08 10.06 -11.57
C VAL A 129 12.18 9.01 -11.69
N GLN A 130 12.29 8.08 -10.74
CA GLN A 130 13.23 6.97 -10.82
C GLN A 130 12.98 6.10 -12.05
N ASP A 131 11.72 5.78 -12.33
CA ASP A 131 11.35 4.92 -13.45
C ASP A 131 11.52 5.61 -14.81
N LEU A 132 11.42 6.94 -14.87
CA LEU A 132 11.60 7.73 -16.09
C LEU A 132 13.05 8.20 -16.30
N ALA A 133 13.93 8.03 -15.32
CA ALA A 133 15.32 8.45 -15.43
C ALA A 133 16.00 7.84 -16.66
N GLY A 134 16.51 8.72 -17.54
CA GLY A 134 17.17 8.31 -18.80
C GLY A 134 16.24 7.78 -19.89
N LYS A 135 14.91 7.80 -19.70
CA LYS A 135 13.93 7.38 -20.72
C LYS A 135 13.38 8.57 -21.49
N LYS A 136 13.09 8.35 -22.78
CA LYS A 136 12.35 9.32 -23.61
C LYS A 136 10.86 9.18 -23.32
N PHE A 137 10.21 10.30 -23.04
CA PHE A 137 8.75 10.42 -22.91
C PHE A 137 8.26 11.62 -23.73
N ALA A 138 6.98 11.63 -24.06
CA ALA A 138 6.33 12.75 -24.73
C ALA A 138 5.36 13.42 -23.75
N SER A 139 5.36 14.74 -23.70
CA SER A 139 4.36 15.50 -22.94
C SER A 139 3.29 16.02 -23.90
N VAL A 140 2.03 15.85 -23.54
CA VAL A 140 0.85 16.35 -24.26
C VAL A 140 0.22 17.43 -23.42
N PHE A 141 -0.03 18.58 -24.05
CA PHE A 141 -0.69 19.72 -23.44
C PHE A 141 -2.08 19.82 -24.05
N ASP A 142 -3.11 19.78 -23.20
CA ASP A 142 -4.50 19.91 -23.60
C ASP A 142 -5.14 21.09 -22.85
N GLY A 143 -5.44 22.15 -23.58
CA GLY A 143 -6.03 23.37 -23.03
C GLY A 143 -7.52 23.44 -23.31
N PHE A 144 -8.32 23.76 -22.29
CA PHE A 144 -9.75 24.03 -22.45
C PHE A 144 -10.17 25.26 -21.64
N THR A 145 -11.23 25.94 -22.07
CA THR A 145 -11.80 27.06 -21.32
C THR A 145 -13.09 26.61 -20.66
N PHE A 146 -13.22 26.85 -19.36
CA PHE A 146 -14.46 26.59 -18.60
C PHE A 146 -14.78 27.77 -17.70
N CYS A 147 -16.02 28.27 -17.78
CA CYS A 147 -16.50 29.42 -17.01
C CYS A 147 -15.52 30.61 -17.01
N TYR A 148 -15.07 31.05 -18.20
CA TYR A 148 -14.14 32.17 -18.40
C TYR A 148 -12.74 32.01 -17.80
N GLN A 149 -12.41 30.81 -17.29
CA GLN A 149 -11.07 30.46 -16.85
C GLN A 149 -10.41 29.52 -17.86
N GLY A 150 -9.23 29.91 -18.34
CA GLY A 150 -8.36 29.02 -19.11
C GLY A 150 -7.82 27.93 -18.19
N ARG A 151 -7.97 26.68 -18.59
CA ARG A 151 -7.44 25.51 -17.88
C ARG A 151 -6.49 24.76 -18.81
N LEU A 152 -5.37 24.33 -18.25
CA LEU A 152 -4.37 23.53 -18.96
C LEU A 152 -4.23 22.18 -18.25
N VAL A 153 -4.37 21.10 -19.01
CA VAL A 153 -4.10 19.74 -18.56
C VAL A 153 -2.82 19.28 -19.23
N ILE A 154 -1.90 18.74 -18.43
CA ILE A 154 -0.61 18.23 -18.91
C ILE A 154 -0.59 16.72 -18.67
N PHE A 155 -0.39 15.95 -19.74
CA PHE A 155 -0.23 14.50 -19.68
C PHE A 155 1.19 14.11 -20.11
N SER A 156 1.77 13.10 -19.47
CA SER A 156 3.05 12.52 -19.91
C SER A 156 2.83 11.09 -20.41
N LEU A 157 3.27 10.81 -21.63
CA LEU A 157 3.21 9.53 -22.32
C LEU A 157 4.60 8.88 -22.31
N PHE A 158 4.69 7.66 -21.79
CA PHE A 158 5.91 6.86 -21.81
C PHE A 158 5.65 5.49 -22.44
N THR A 159 6.67 4.94 -23.09
CA THR A 159 6.59 3.58 -23.65
C THR A 159 6.95 2.57 -22.58
N VAL A 160 6.06 1.60 -22.34
CA VAL A 160 6.33 0.44 -21.48
C VAL A 160 6.70 -0.73 -22.39
N TYR A 161 7.96 -1.14 -22.39
CA TYR A 161 8.37 -2.40 -23.00
C TYR A 161 8.04 -3.54 -22.02
N ASP A 162 6.98 -4.28 -22.32
CA ASP A 162 6.65 -5.51 -21.59
C ASP A 162 7.45 -6.67 -22.19
N ARG A 163 8.41 -7.23 -21.42
CA ARG A 163 9.22 -8.39 -21.85
C ARG A 163 8.43 -9.70 -21.92
N SER A 164 7.17 -9.73 -21.49
CA SER A 164 6.37 -10.98 -21.41
C SER A 164 5.52 -11.29 -22.65
N ILE A 165 5.44 -10.39 -23.63
CA ILE A 165 4.61 -10.60 -24.83
C ILE A 165 5.52 -10.64 -26.07
N HIS A 166 5.80 -11.85 -26.57
CA HIS A 166 6.30 -12.08 -27.94
C HIS A 166 5.21 -11.75 -28.97
N ASP A 167 4.84 -10.47 -29.11
CA ASP A 167 4.03 -9.99 -30.21
C ASP A 167 4.57 -8.62 -30.63
N ASN A 168 5.03 -8.55 -31.89
CA ASN A 168 5.83 -7.46 -32.45
C ASN A 168 4.99 -6.21 -32.78
N ARG A 169 3.96 -5.90 -31.98
CA ARG A 169 3.18 -4.67 -32.08
C ARG A 169 3.57 -3.74 -30.95
N ARG A 170 4.06 -2.53 -31.31
CA ARG A 170 4.17 -1.39 -30.38
C ARG A 170 2.80 -1.09 -29.80
N LYS A 171 2.47 -1.68 -28.65
CA LYS A 171 1.25 -1.32 -27.91
C LYS A 171 1.54 -0.05 -27.13
N TYR A 172 1.06 1.08 -27.63
CA TYR A 172 0.87 2.27 -26.80
C TYR A 172 -0.23 1.93 -25.78
N ARG A 173 0.17 1.49 -24.58
CA ARG A 173 -0.77 1.30 -23.49
C ARG A 173 -1.07 2.67 -22.90
N LEU A 174 -2.17 3.30 -23.33
CA LEU A 174 -2.88 4.20 -22.44
C LEU A 174 -3.22 3.38 -21.20
N SER A 175 -2.65 3.73 -20.05
CA SER A 175 -3.08 3.14 -18.77
C SER A 175 -4.52 3.55 -18.51
N ARG A 176 -5.49 2.83 -19.07
CA ARG A 176 -6.92 2.88 -18.75
C ARG A 176 -7.24 2.08 -17.48
N HIS A 177 -6.34 2.10 -16.49
CA HIS A 177 -6.56 1.52 -15.16
C HIS A 177 -6.44 2.56 -14.03
N GLY A 178 -6.61 3.84 -14.37
CA GLY A 178 -7.25 4.80 -13.49
C GLY A 178 -8.59 5.14 -14.11
N THR A 179 -9.67 5.08 -13.34
CA THR A 179 -10.83 5.93 -13.62
C THR A 179 -10.32 7.33 -13.97
N CYS A 180 -10.89 7.91 -15.02
CA CYS A 180 -10.69 9.31 -15.37
C CYS A 180 -11.24 10.17 -14.21
N SER A 181 -10.44 10.34 -13.15
CA SER A 181 -10.63 11.37 -12.16
C SER A 181 -9.80 12.55 -12.64
N ILE A 182 -10.47 13.45 -13.34
CA ILE A 182 -10.00 14.80 -13.64
C ILE A 182 -9.67 15.44 -12.29
N TRP A 183 -8.39 15.51 -11.93
CA TRP A 183 -7.96 16.41 -10.87
C TRP A 183 -7.74 17.76 -11.50
N SER A 184 -8.81 18.56 -11.50
CA SER A 184 -8.70 19.99 -11.71
C SER A 184 -7.94 20.58 -10.52
N LEU A 185 -6.63 20.77 -10.66
CA LEU A 185 -5.95 21.81 -9.91
C LEU A 185 -6.44 23.15 -10.48
N CYS A 186 -7.51 23.67 -9.89
CA CYS A 186 -7.76 25.11 -9.94
C CYS A 186 -6.64 25.77 -9.14
N CYS A 187 -5.65 26.33 -9.83
CA CYS A 187 -5.00 27.56 -9.35
C CYS A 187 -5.92 28.73 -9.67
#